data_AF-A0A6M3IHQ9-F1
#
_entry.id   AF-A0A6M3IHQ9-F1
#
_cell.length_a   1.000
_cell.length_b   1.000
_cell.length_c   1.000
_cell.angle_alpha   90.00
_cell.angle_beta   90.00
_cell.angle_gamma   90.00
#
_symmetry.space_group_name_H-M   'P 1'
#
loop_
_entity.id
_entity.type
_entity.pdbx_description
1 polymer ?
#
loop_
_entity_poly.entity_id
_entity_poly.type
_entity_poly.pdbx_seq_one_letter_code
_entity_poly.pdbx_strand_id
1 'polypeptide(L)'
;MLFKRISRTAAETVFVVVKNVSGGTLTGGYSCVWDTSTADGVRVTQNAAGTLTLFAGVANADIANNDYGLVQVFGYRSSAYIVYSSVSVVIGDSLGCYLSANWGLARLAAGSAGSALGFATAMEAVASSTAVAHYTTAKVFLRAL
;
A
#
# COMPACT_ATOMS: atom_id res chain seq x y z
N MET A 1 15.83 -3.33 -16.81
CA MET A 1 14.73 -4.33 -16.81
C MET A 1 13.76 -3.96 -17.92
N LEU A 2 13.65 -4.78 -18.97
CA LEU A 2 12.77 -4.50 -20.11
C LEU A 2 11.40 -5.15 -19.82
N PHE A 3 10.49 -4.39 -19.22
CA PHE A 3 9.10 -4.81 -19.11
C PHE A 3 8.51 -4.83 -20.51
N LYS A 4 8.18 -6.02 -21.03
CA LYS A 4 7.48 -6.11 -22.31
C LYS A 4 6.10 -5.48 -22.10
N ARG A 5 5.82 -4.37 -22.80
CA ARG A 5 4.47 -3.78 -22.86
C ARG A 5 3.50 -4.84 -23.38
N ILE A 6 2.84 -5.57 -22.49
CA ILE A 6 1.74 -6.49 -22.84
C ILE A 6 0.54 -5.68 -23.36
N SER A 7 0.35 -4.47 -22.83
CA SER A 7 -0.70 -3.53 -23.27
C SER A 7 -0.11 -2.17 -23.67
N ARG A 8 -0.70 -1.56 -24.71
CA ARG A 8 -0.42 -0.19 -25.14
C ARG A 8 -1.43 0.83 -24.60
N THR A 9 -2.58 0.37 -24.14
CA THR A 9 -3.74 1.19 -23.77
C THR A 9 -4.00 1.22 -22.27
N ALA A 10 -3.45 0.25 -21.53
CA ALA A 10 -3.57 0.18 -20.07
C ALA A 10 -2.20 0.38 -19.40
N ALA A 11 -2.22 0.97 -18.21
CA ALA A 11 -1.04 1.04 -17.36
C ALA A 11 -0.57 -0.37 -17.01
N GLU A 12 0.74 -0.57 -16.97
CA GLU A 12 1.31 -1.84 -16.53
C GLU A 12 1.09 -2.01 -15.02
N THR A 13 0.55 -3.16 -14.65
CA THR A 13 0.25 -3.53 -13.27
C THR A 13 0.74 -4.95 -13.01
N VAL A 14 1.43 -5.16 -11.89
CA VAL A 14 1.85 -6.48 -11.44
C VAL A 14 1.08 -6.83 -10.17
N PHE A 15 0.57 -8.06 -10.12
CA PHE A 15 -0.15 -8.59 -8.99
C PHE A 15 0.54 -9.86 -8.47
N VAL A 16 0.39 -10.10 -7.18
CA VAL A 16 0.74 -11.36 -6.52
C VAL A 16 -0.50 -11.93 -5.85
N VAL A 17 -0.56 -13.26 -5.76
CA VAL A 17 -1.60 -13.97 -5.02
C VAL A 17 -1.14 -14.11 -3.58
N VAL A 18 -1.98 -13.69 -2.64
CA VAL A 18 -1.70 -13.74 -1.20
C VAL A 18 -2.89 -14.24 -0.43
N LYS A 19 -2.65 -14.72 0.80
CA LYS A 19 -3.67 -15.09 1.77
C LYS A 19 -3.80 -14.01 2.84
N ASN A 20 -5.01 -13.48 3.04
CA ASN A 20 -5.26 -12.55 4.13
C ASN A 20 -5.37 -13.30 5.47
N VAL A 21 -4.59 -12.92 6.47
CA VAL A 21 -4.62 -13.52 7.82
C VAL A 21 -4.74 -12.49 8.94
N SER A 22 -5.28 -11.31 8.61
CA SER A 22 -5.39 -10.17 9.52
C SER A 22 -6.48 -10.30 10.59
N GLY A 23 -7.31 -11.35 10.55
CA GLY A 23 -8.45 -11.52 11.46
C GLY A 23 -9.72 -10.79 11.01
N GLY A 24 -9.67 -10.05 9.89
CA GLY A 24 -10.81 -9.37 9.28
C GLY A 24 -10.68 -9.28 7.76
N THR A 25 -11.65 -8.65 7.10
CA THR A 25 -11.60 -8.44 5.65
C THR A 25 -10.57 -7.37 5.30
N LEU A 26 -9.68 -7.69 4.36
CA LEU A 26 -8.78 -6.73 3.72
C LEU A 26 -9.52 -6.09 2.54
N THR A 27 -10.06 -4.90 2.74
CA THR A 27 -10.87 -4.18 1.74
C THR A 27 -10.05 -3.73 0.54
N GLY A 28 -10.66 -3.69 -0.66
CA GLY A 28 -10.03 -3.16 -1.86
C GLY A 28 -9.47 -1.74 -1.65
N GLY A 29 -8.21 -1.53 -2.03
CA GLY A 29 -7.50 -0.26 -1.82
C GLY A 29 -6.72 -0.15 -0.51
N TYR A 30 -6.87 -1.12 0.41
CA TYR A 30 -6.06 -1.18 1.63
C TYR A 30 -4.63 -1.65 1.36
N SER A 31 -3.66 -1.02 2.01
CA SER A 31 -2.29 -1.50 2.05
C SER A 31 -2.15 -2.70 2.99
N CYS A 32 -1.24 -3.61 2.68
CA CYS A 32 -0.94 -4.74 3.55
C CYS A 32 0.57 -4.96 3.64
N VAL A 33 0.98 -5.71 4.65
CA VAL A 33 2.37 -6.11 4.86
C VAL A 33 2.49 -7.62 4.84
N TRP A 34 3.69 -8.12 4.56
CA TRP A 34 4.00 -9.54 4.71
C TRP A 34 3.82 -9.95 6.17
N ASP A 35 3.10 -11.04 6.39
CA ASP A 35 2.96 -11.63 7.72
C ASP A 35 4.30 -12.23 8.17
N THR A 36 4.68 -11.95 9.41
CA THR A 36 5.92 -12.47 10.02
C THR A 36 5.65 -13.57 11.02
N SER A 37 4.38 -13.91 11.29
CA SER A 37 4.03 -15.01 12.21
C SER A 37 4.51 -16.36 11.68
N THR A 38 4.58 -16.51 10.36
CA THR A 38 5.13 -17.67 9.65
C THR A 38 5.87 -17.21 8.39
N ALA A 39 7.04 -17.77 8.11
CA ALA A 39 7.82 -17.44 6.92
C ALA A 39 7.39 -18.30 5.70
N ASP A 40 6.17 -18.11 5.21
CA ASP A 40 5.62 -18.89 4.09
C ASP A 40 5.57 -18.13 2.75
N GLY A 41 5.83 -16.82 2.77
CA GLY A 41 5.90 -15.97 1.59
C GLY A 41 4.57 -15.74 0.87
N VAL A 42 3.44 -16.12 1.47
CA VAL A 42 2.10 -15.98 0.86
C VAL A 42 1.13 -15.23 1.74
N ARG A 43 1.37 -15.16 3.05
CA ARG A 43 0.47 -14.52 4.00
C ARG A 43 0.71 -13.02 4.11
N VAL A 44 -0.38 -12.27 4.14
CA VAL A 44 -0.38 -10.83 4.41
C VAL A 44 -1.31 -10.49 5.55
N THR A 45 -1.00 -9.40 6.24
CA THR A 45 -1.76 -8.92 7.39
C THR A 45 -1.78 -7.39 7.44
N GLN A 46 -2.49 -6.85 8.42
CA GLN A 46 -2.43 -5.43 8.74
C GLN A 46 -1.02 -5.08 9.25
N ASN A 47 -0.50 -3.94 8.79
CA ASN A 47 0.72 -3.34 9.29
C ASN A 47 0.72 -3.18 10.81
N ALA A 48 1.88 -3.36 11.42
CA ALA A 48 2.17 -3.06 12.81
C ALA A 48 3.49 -2.31 12.90
N ALA A 49 3.83 -1.75 14.06
CA ALA A 49 5.05 -0.95 14.23
C ALA A 49 6.33 -1.69 13.79
N GLY A 50 6.40 -3.01 13.97
CA GLY A 50 7.54 -3.83 13.57
C GLY A 50 7.57 -4.27 12.11
N THR A 51 6.50 -4.05 11.34
CA THR A 51 6.35 -4.57 9.96
C THR A 51 6.17 -3.47 8.91
N LEU A 52 6.34 -2.20 9.28
CA LEU A 52 6.12 -1.05 8.39
C LEU A 52 6.93 -1.09 7.09
N THR A 53 8.13 -1.66 7.12
CA THR A 53 9.02 -1.80 5.95
C THR A 53 8.69 -3.01 5.08
N LEU A 54 7.83 -3.91 5.54
CA LEU A 54 7.43 -5.14 4.84
C LEU A 54 6.20 -4.91 3.95
N PHE A 55 6.08 -3.71 3.36
CA PHE A 55 4.97 -3.36 2.48
C PHE A 55 4.83 -4.39 1.36
N ALA A 56 3.71 -5.11 1.35
CA ALA A 56 3.44 -6.17 0.39
C ALA A 56 2.64 -5.67 -0.82
N GLY A 57 2.04 -4.48 -0.74
CA GLY A 57 1.25 -3.88 -1.81
C GLY A 57 -0.13 -3.43 -1.35
N VAL A 58 -1.03 -3.24 -2.33
CA VAL A 58 -2.40 -2.78 -2.10
C VAL A 58 -3.41 -3.81 -2.62
N ALA A 59 -4.40 -4.17 -1.81
CA ALA A 59 -5.44 -5.12 -2.16
C ALA A 59 -6.24 -4.67 -3.38
N ASN A 60 -6.42 -5.55 -4.36
CA ASN A 60 -7.13 -5.21 -5.59
C ASN A 60 -8.65 -5.12 -5.37
N ALA A 61 -9.19 -6.04 -4.58
CA ALA A 61 -10.58 -6.18 -4.19
C ALA A 61 -10.63 -6.68 -2.74
N ASP A 62 -11.83 -6.84 -2.18
CA ASP A 62 -12.00 -7.39 -0.84
C ASP A 62 -11.48 -8.83 -0.76
N ILE A 63 -10.67 -9.10 0.25
CA ILE A 63 -10.14 -10.43 0.54
C ILE A 63 -10.60 -10.79 1.95
N ALA A 64 -11.54 -11.75 2.07
CA ALA A 64 -12.02 -12.21 3.36
C ALA A 64 -10.87 -12.83 4.19
N ASN A 65 -11.05 -12.89 5.50
CA ASN A 65 -10.04 -13.49 6.36
C ASN A 65 -9.87 -14.99 6.02
N ASN A 66 -8.62 -15.44 5.95
CA ASN A 66 -8.19 -16.76 5.49
C ASN A 66 -8.42 -17.10 4.01
N ASP A 67 -8.90 -16.16 3.20
CA ASP A 67 -9.05 -16.36 1.76
C ASP A 67 -7.86 -15.83 0.97
N TYR A 68 -7.75 -16.33 -0.27
CA TYR A 68 -6.77 -15.88 -1.23
C TYR A 68 -7.33 -14.76 -2.11
N GLY A 69 -6.47 -13.81 -2.45
CA GLY A 69 -6.82 -12.73 -3.37
C GLY A 69 -5.60 -12.09 -4.01
N LEU A 70 -5.85 -11.03 -4.78
CA LEU A 70 -4.83 -10.32 -5.52
C LEU A 70 -4.40 -9.04 -4.80
N VAL A 71 -3.10 -8.88 -4.62
CA VAL A 71 -2.47 -7.64 -4.17
C VAL A 71 -1.63 -7.08 -5.30
N GLN A 72 -1.82 -5.80 -5.61
CA GLN A 72 -1.03 -5.08 -6.59
C GLN A 72 0.30 -4.68 -5.96
N VAL A 73 1.41 -5.05 -6.59
CA VAL A 73 2.77 -4.80 -6.10
C VAL A 73 3.51 -3.75 -6.91
N PHE A 74 3.09 -3.54 -8.16
CA PHE A 74 3.71 -2.56 -9.04
C PHE A 74 2.67 -1.91 -9.95
N GLY A 75 2.92 -0.65 -10.30
CA GLY A 75 2.16 0.08 -11.32
C GLY A 75 1.19 1.11 -10.75
N TYR A 76 0.46 1.75 -11.66
CA TYR A 76 -0.53 2.78 -11.30
C TYR A 76 -1.77 2.16 -10.66
N ARG A 77 -2.29 2.82 -9.64
CA ARG A 77 -3.59 2.50 -9.01
C ARG A 77 -4.38 3.79 -8.81
N SER A 78 -5.64 3.79 -9.25
CA SER A 78 -6.51 4.97 -9.17
C SER A 78 -7.05 5.24 -7.76
N SER A 79 -7.02 4.24 -6.87
CA SER A 79 -7.55 4.32 -5.53
C SER A 79 -6.73 3.46 -4.56
N ALA A 80 -5.97 4.13 -3.69
CA ALA A 80 -5.36 3.55 -2.50
C ALA A 80 -5.82 4.34 -1.26
N TYR A 81 -5.99 3.64 -0.15
CA TYR A 81 -6.43 4.23 1.11
C TYR A 81 -5.29 5.04 1.73
N ILE A 82 -5.51 6.33 1.95
CA ILE A 82 -4.52 7.27 2.45
C ILE A 82 -4.91 7.76 3.85
N VAL A 83 -3.95 7.76 4.76
CA VAL A 83 -4.03 8.43 6.06
C VAL A 83 -3.24 9.74 5.99
N TYR A 84 -3.88 10.84 6.38
CA TYR A 84 -3.27 12.16 6.41
C TYR A 84 -3.74 12.96 7.62
N SER A 85 -3.03 14.03 7.95
CA SER A 85 -3.35 14.90 9.09
C SER A 85 -2.93 16.34 8.79
N SER A 86 -2.16 16.98 9.66
CA SER A 86 -1.70 18.36 9.51
C SER A 86 -0.72 18.57 8.35
N VAL A 87 -0.20 17.49 7.77
CA VAL A 87 0.68 17.57 6.60
C VAL A 87 -0.02 17.00 5.37
N SER A 88 -0.01 17.79 4.31
CA SER A 88 -0.54 17.42 3.01
C SER A 88 0.31 16.33 2.36
N VAL A 89 -0.33 15.47 1.58
CA VAL A 89 0.35 14.64 0.59
C VAL A 89 0.44 15.45 -0.69
N VAL A 90 1.64 15.63 -1.24
CA VAL A 90 1.86 16.26 -2.54
C VAL A 90 2.28 15.22 -3.57
N ILE A 91 2.08 15.53 -4.85
CA ILE A 91 2.48 14.65 -5.95
C ILE A 91 4.00 14.41 -5.86
N GLY A 92 4.41 13.13 -5.98
CA GLY A 92 5.80 12.71 -5.88
C GLY A 92 6.24 12.33 -4.45
N ASP A 93 5.42 12.58 -3.43
CA ASP A 93 5.71 12.11 -2.08
C ASP A 93 5.83 10.59 -2.04
N SER A 94 6.79 10.10 -1.26
CA SER A 94 6.85 8.69 -0.89
C SER A 94 5.84 8.39 0.21
N LEU A 95 5.08 7.33 0.01
CA LEU A 95 4.04 6.84 0.90
C LEU A 95 4.44 5.45 1.40
N GLY A 96 4.22 5.20 2.68
CA GLY A 96 4.43 3.89 3.30
C GLY A 96 3.30 3.56 4.26
N CYS A 97 3.34 2.36 4.83
CA CYS A 97 2.32 1.92 5.79
C CYS A 97 2.22 2.91 6.96
N TYR A 98 1.01 3.34 7.33
CA TYR A 98 0.80 4.24 8.47
C TYR A 98 1.25 3.59 9.79
N LEU A 99 1.74 4.39 10.73
CA LEU A 99 2.04 3.92 12.08
C LEU A 99 0.72 3.71 12.85
N SER A 100 0.58 2.65 13.66
CA SER A 100 -0.61 2.33 14.50
C SER A 100 -1.70 1.45 13.87
N ALA A 101 -1.36 0.24 13.42
CA ALA A 101 -2.33 -0.80 13.05
C ALA A 101 -3.45 -0.30 12.14
N ASN A 102 -3.09 0.21 10.96
CA ASN A 102 -4.02 0.88 10.06
C ASN A 102 -3.75 0.59 8.59
N TRP A 103 -4.80 0.24 7.87
CA TRP A 103 -4.77 -0.15 6.46
C TRP A 103 -4.29 0.91 5.46
N GLY A 104 -4.11 2.16 5.88
CA GLY A 104 -3.77 3.25 4.96
C GLY A 104 -2.28 3.51 4.81
N LEU A 105 -1.96 4.09 3.67
CA LEU A 105 -0.65 4.64 3.38
C LEU A 105 -0.57 6.09 3.88
N ALA A 106 0.57 6.49 4.41
CA ALA A 106 0.81 7.85 4.82
C ALA A 106 2.12 8.38 4.25
N ARG A 107 2.22 9.71 4.17
CA ARG A 107 3.43 10.38 3.72
C ARG A 107 4.60 9.99 4.63
N LEU A 108 5.67 9.47 4.02
CA LEU A 108 6.94 9.26 4.69
C LEU A 108 7.64 10.61 4.86
N ALA A 109 8.31 10.80 5.99
CA ALA A 109 9.17 11.96 6.17
C ALA A 109 10.30 11.95 5.13
N ALA A 110 10.76 13.15 4.74
CA ALA A 110 11.88 13.27 3.82
C ALA A 110 13.09 12.50 4.36
N GLY A 111 13.71 11.66 3.51
CA GLY A 111 14.84 10.81 3.89
C GLY A 111 14.48 9.42 4.43
N SER A 112 13.22 9.15 4.81
CA SER A 112 12.81 7.83 5.31
C SER A 112 12.59 6.79 4.19
N ALA A 113 12.47 7.23 2.94
CA ALA A 113 12.26 6.32 1.80
C ALA A 113 13.49 5.44 1.50
N GLY A 114 14.71 5.89 1.85
CA GLY A 114 15.95 5.16 1.55
C GLY A 114 16.12 3.84 2.32
N SER A 115 15.36 3.63 3.41
CA SER A 115 15.35 2.39 4.19
C SER A 115 14.09 1.54 3.97
N ALA A 116 13.12 2.03 3.17
CA ALA A 116 11.91 1.28 2.88
C ALA A 116 12.19 0.25 1.78
N LEU A 117 11.92 -1.03 2.06
CA LEU A 117 12.04 -2.11 1.07
C LEU A 117 10.96 -2.05 -0.01
N GLY A 118 9.87 -1.32 0.26
CA GLY A 118 8.80 -1.02 -0.68
C GLY A 118 8.09 0.27 -0.30
N PHE A 119 7.57 0.98 -1.30
CA PHE A 119 6.83 2.22 -1.12
C PHE A 119 5.79 2.42 -2.22
N ALA A 120 4.88 3.36 -1.98
CA ALA A 120 4.04 3.93 -3.03
C ALA A 120 4.45 5.39 -3.26
N THR A 121 4.20 5.91 -4.45
CA THR A 121 4.41 7.33 -4.78
C THR A 121 3.06 7.98 -4.99
N ALA A 122 2.83 9.13 -4.38
CA ALA A 122 1.62 9.91 -4.58
C ALA A 122 1.53 10.43 -6.02
N MET A 123 0.42 10.12 -6.70
CA MET A 123 0.11 10.61 -8.05
C MET A 123 -1.02 11.65 -8.04
N GLU A 124 -1.52 11.97 -6.85
CA GLU A 124 -2.58 12.93 -6.57
C GLU A 124 -2.31 13.59 -5.23
N ALA A 125 -2.54 14.90 -5.13
CA ALA A 125 -2.36 15.64 -3.89
C ALA A 125 -3.57 15.46 -2.97
N VAL A 126 -3.31 15.33 -1.66
CA VAL A 126 -4.33 15.33 -0.61
C VAL A 126 -4.03 16.51 0.32
N ALA A 127 -4.97 17.46 0.39
CA ALA A 127 -4.84 18.63 1.25
C ALA A 127 -4.72 18.22 2.72
N SER A 128 -3.96 18.99 3.50
CA SER A 128 -3.89 18.79 4.95
C SER A 128 -5.23 19.05 5.62
N SER A 129 -5.39 18.51 6.82
CA SER A 129 -6.55 18.74 7.68
C SER A 129 -6.10 18.94 9.13
N THR A 130 -6.91 19.63 9.92
CA THR A 130 -6.55 20.06 11.28
C THR A 130 -6.77 18.99 12.36
N ALA A 131 -7.30 17.80 12.01
CA ALA A 131 -7.48 16.71 12.98
C ALA A 131 -6.36 15.66 12.96
N VAL A 132 -6.37 14.79 13.96
CA VAL A 132 -5.29 13.84 14.29
C VAL A 132 -5.08 12.76 13.22
N ALA A 133 -6.15 12.28 12.59
CA ALA A 133 -6.09 11.39 11.42
C ALA A 133 -7.35 11.53 10.56
N HIS A 134 -7.16 11.65 9.25
CA HIS A 134 -8.20 11.66 8.23
C HIS A 134 -7.91 10.60 7.18
N TYR A 135 -8.97 10.17 6.51
CA TYR A 135 -8.91 9.10 5.53
C TYR A 135 -9.52 9.56 4.22
N THR A 136 -8.86 9.18 3.12
CA THR A 136 -9.39 9.37 1.77
C THR A 136 -8.83 8.29 0.87
N THR A 137 -9.23 8.30 -0.39
CA THR A 137 -8.59 7.54 -1.45
C THR A 137 -7.88 8.48 -2.41
N ALA A 138 -6.68 8.12 -2.84
CA ALA A 138 -5.94 8.89 -3.83
C ALA A 138 -5.26 7.97 -4.86
N LYS A 139 -4.89 8.57 -6.00
CA LYS A 139 -4.09 7.89 -7.02
C LYS A 139 -2.64 7.71 -6.55
N VAL A 140 -2.09 6.52 -6.76
CA VAL A 140 -0.71 6.18 -6.39
C VAL A 140 -0.02 5.36 -7.47
N PHE A 141 1.31 5.34 -7.42
CA PHE A 141 2.14 4.40 -8.15
C PHE A 141 2.82 3.45 -7.15
N LEU A 142 2.67 2.14 -7.31
CA LEU A 142 3.19 1.15 -6.38
C LEU A 142 4.57 0.64 -6.79
N ARG A 143 5.46 0.46 -5.80
CA ARG A 143 6.76 -0.22 -5.89
C ARG A 143 7.01 -1.02 -4.61
N ALA A 144 6.36 -2.17 -4.51
CA ALA A 144 6.46 -3.08 -3.36
C ALA A 144 7.51 -4.20 -3.55
N LEU A 145 8.25 -4.19 -4.66
CA LEU A 145 9.32 -5.14 -5.04
C LEU A 145 10.60 -4.40 -5.39
#